data_AF-A0A660KQQ2-F1
#
_entry.id   AF-A0A660KQQ2-F1
#
_cell.length_a   1.000
_cell.length_b   1.000
_cell.length_c   1.000
_cell.angle_alpha   90.00
_cell.angle_beta   90.00
_cell.angle_gamma   90.00
#
_symmetry.space_group_name_H-M   'P 1'
#
loop_
_entity.id
_entity.type
_entity.pdbx_description
1 polymer ?
#
loop_
_entity_poly.entity_id
_entity_poly.type
_entity_poly.pdbx_seq_one_letter_code
_entity_poly.pdbx_strand_id
1 'polypeptide(L)' 'MKVVAAYLLAVLGGNTSPSAEDVKNILGSVGAEADEDRIELFLCEVKGYGLQSL' A
#
# COMPACT_ATOMS: atom_id res chain seq x y z
N MET A 1 -9.89 -2.65 0.89
CA MET A 1 -9.91 -1.17 0.98
C MET A 1 -8.81 -0.60 1.88
N LYS A 2 -8.48 -1.22 3.03
CA LYS A 2 -7.43 -0.73 3.95
C LYS A 2 -6.02 -0.65 3.31
N VAL A 3 -5.63 -1.67 2.53
CA VAL A 3 -4.34 -1.72 1.80
C VAL A 3 -4.16 -0.53 0.86
N VAL A 4 -5.21 -0.22 0.07
CA VAL A 4 -5.22 0.91 -0.87
C VAL A 4 -5.03 2.24 -0.13
N ALA A 5 -5.78 2.46 0.95
CA ALA A 5 -5.67 3.66 1.76
C ALA A 5 -4.27 3.82 2.39
N ALA A 6 -3.72 2.74 2.95
CA ALA A 6 -2.38 2.76 3.53
C ALA A 6 -1.30 3.04 2.48
N TYR A 7 -1.43 2.46 1.28
CA TYR A 7 -0.53 2.73 0.18
C TYR A 7 -0.60 4.19 -0.31
N LEU A 8 -1.80 4.74 -0.49
CA LEU A 8 -1.98 6.16 -0.85
C LEU A 8 -1.44 7.11 0.22
N LEU A 9 -1.60 6.78 1.51
CA LEU A 9 -1.02 7.56 2.60
C LEU A 9 0.52 7.56 2.55
N ALA A 10 1.15 6.41 2.23
CA ALA A 10 2.59 6.35 2.04
C ALA A 10 3.06 7.21 0.85
N VAL A 11 2.34 7.16 -0.28
CA VAL A 11 2.61 8.01 -1.46
C VAL A 11 2.51 9.50 -1.11
N LEU A 12 1.43 9.91 -0.43
CA LEU A 12 1.24 11.28 0.04
C LEU A 12 2.30 11.71 1.07
N GLY A 13 2.80 10.76 1.86
CA GLY A 13 3.90 10.96 2.80
C GLY A 13 5.28 11.10 2.15
N GLY A 14 5.36 11.07 0.82
CA GLY A 14 6.61 11.22 0.06
C GLY A 14 7.32 9.91 -0.28
N ASN A 15 6.76 8.75 0.11
CA ASN A 15 7.25 7.45 -0.34
C ASN A 15 6.54 7.08 -1.65
N THR A 16 7.12 7.49 -2.78
CA THR A 16 6.51 7.36 -4.12
C THR A 16 6.34 5.92 -4.62
N SER A 17 7.02 4.96 -3.98
CA SER A 17 6.89 3.53 -4.28
C SER A 17 6.85 2.70 -3.00
N PRO A 18 5.75 2.78 -2.23
CA PRO A 18 5.62 2.09 -0.96
C PRO A 18 5.80 0.57 -1.11
N SER A 19 6.52 -0.03 -0.16
CA SER A 19 6.71 -1.47 -0.08
C SER A 19 5.62 -2.14 0.76
N ALA A 20 5.54 -3.47 0.72
CA ALA A 20 4.62 -4.23 1.58
C ALA A 20 4.82 -3.92 3.07
N GLU A 21 6.08 -3.73 3.48
CA GLU A 21 6.43 -3.35 4.86
C GLU A 21 5.89 -1.95 5.22
N ASP A 22 6.00 -0.96 4.34
CA ASP A 22 5.45 0.39 4.57
C ASP A 22 3.93 0.33 4.78
N VAL A 23 3.24 -0.45 3.95
CA VAL A 23 1.79 -0.67 4.06
C VAL A 23 1.43 -1.34 5.38
N LYS A 24 2.18 -2.39 5.78
CA LYS A 24 1.97 -3.07 7.07
C LYS A 24 2.22 -2.14 8.26
N ASN A 25 3.26 -1.31 8.19
CA ASN A 25 3.59 -0.35 9.24
C ASN A 25 2.47 0.69 9.43
N ILE A 26 1.92 1.23 8.34
CA ILE A 26 0.80 2.19 8.40
C ILE A 26 -0.45 1.54 8.96
N LEU A 27 -0.78 0.32 8.50
CA LEU A 27 -1.92 -0.43 9.01
C LEU A 27 -1.76 -0.74 10.51
N GLY A 28 -0.58 -1.19 10.94
CA GLY A 28 -0.26 -1.46 12.33
C GLY A 28 -0.36 -0.21 13.22
N SER A 29 0.08 0.94 12.70
CA SER A 29 -0.01 2.22 13.42
C SER A 29 -1.44 2.66 13.75
N VAL A 30 -2.44 2.17 13.00
CA VAL A 30 -3.86 2.49 13.23
C VAL A 30 -4.65 1.30 13.79
N GLY A 31 -3.95 0.23 14.22
CA GLY A 31 -4.58 -1.00 14.73
C GLY A 31 -5.36 -1.79 13.68
N ALA A 32 -5.01 -1.61 12.40
CA ALA A 32 -5.58 -2.36 11.30
C ALA A 32 -4.63 -3.45 10.83
N GLU A 33 -5.18 -4.56 10.39
CA GLU A 33 -4.44 -5.64 9.75
C GLU A 33 -4.98 -5.88 8.34
N ALA A 34 -4.11 -6.38 7.47
CA ALA A 34 -4.47 -6.88 6.15
C ALA A 34 -3.64 -8.13 5.86
N ASP A 35 -4.27 -9.09 5.18
CA ASP A 35 -3.61 -10.31 4.73
C ASP A 35 -2.44 -9.98 3.81
N GLU A 36 -1.32 -10.68 4.02
CA GLU A 36 -0.10 -10.51 3.23
C GLU A 36 -0.34 -10.75 1.73
N ASP A 37 -1.09 -11.79 1.38
CA ASP A 37 -1.46 -12.09 -0.01
C ASP A 37 -2.20 -10.92 -0.68
N ARG A 38 -3.03 -10.19 0.07
CA ARG A 38 -3.77 -9.04 -0.46
C ARG A 38 -2.88 -7.82 -0.66
N ILE A 39 -1.85 -7.67 0.16
CA ILE A 39 -0.85 -6.61 0.03
C ILE A 39 0.01 -6.90 -1.21
N GLU A 40 0.52 -8.12 -1.32
CA GLU A 40 1.33 -8.59 -2.46
C GLU A 40 0.56 -8.47 -3.79
N LEU A 41 -0.69 -8.94 -3.82
CA LEU A 41 -1.54 -8.85 -5.02
C LEU A 41 -1.73 -7.39 -5.46
N PHE A 42 -2.07 -6.50 -4.52
CA PHE A 42 -2.27 -5.08 -4.81
C PHE A 42 -0.98 -4.42 -5.30
N LEU A 43 0.16 -4.69 -4.67
CA LEU A 43 1.45 -4.16 -5.11
C LEU A 43 1.86 -4.69 -6.48
N CYS A 44 1.50 -5.93 -6.81
CA CYS A 44 1.71 -6.50 -8.14
C CYS A 44 0.87 -5.76 -9.19
N GLU A 45 -0.42 -5.54 -8.91
CA GLU A 45 -1.32 -4.78 -9.78
C GLU A 45 -0.81 -3.34 -9.98
N VAL A 46 -0.45 -2.63 -8.91
CA VAL A 46 -0.01 -1.23 -8.98
C VAL A 46 1.36 -1.07 -9.66
N LYS A 47 2.23 -2.08 -9.61
CA LYS A 47 3.48 -2.06 -10.41
C LYS A 47 3.20 -2.22 -11.91
N GLY A 48 2.15 -2.96 -12.27
CA GLY A 48 1.73 -3.16 -13.67
C GLY A 48 0.95 -1.97 -14.25
N TYR A 49 0.13 -1.32 -13.42
CA TYR A 49 -0.58 -0.08 -13.74
C TYR A 49 0.14 1.09 -13.10
N GLY A 50 1.09 1.71 -13.81
CA GLY A 50 1.84 2.85 -13.28
C GLY A 50 0.93 3.83 -12.54
N LEU A 51 1.24 4.07 -11.26
CA LEU A 51 0.48 4.91 -10.31
C LEU A 51 0.00 6.26 -10.88
N GLN A 52 0.69 6.76 -11.91
CA GLN A 52 0.39 8.00 -12.59
C GLN A 52 -0.90 7.98 -13.43
N SER A 53 -1.57 6.83 -13.52
CA SER A 53 -2.78 6.64 -14.34
C SER A 53 -4.02 6.14 -13.56
N LEU A 54 -3.97 6.13 -12.22
CA LEU A 54 -5.11 5.87 -11.34
C LEU A 54 -5.68 7.18 -10.78
#